data_AF-A0A7Y8I0U9-F1
#
_entry.id   AF-A0A7Y8I0U9-F1
#
_cell.length_a   1.000
_cell.length_b   1.000
_cell.length_c   1.000
_cell.angle_alpha   90.00
_cell.angle_beta   90.00
_cell.angle_gamma   90.00
#
_symmetry.space_group_name_H-M   'P 1'
#
loop_
_entity.id
_entity.type
_entity.pdbx_description
1 polymer ?
#
loop_
_entity_poly.entity_id
_entity_poly.type
_entity_poly.pdbx_seq_one_letter_code
_entity_poly.pdbx_strand_id
1 'polypeptide(L)'
;MILDANALSAYLDKTPGAVEIVSEARELAIPVIVAGEFAFGIARSRRRETNEKSLQRTPDRCAVLEIGIEAARHYAAIRLELKRAVRRFRPMTGGLPRSAGSMRCR
;
A
#
# COMPACT_ATOMS: atom_id res chain seq x y z
N MET A 1 0.27 16.13 -3.99
CA MET A 1 0.19 14.68 -4.27
C MET A 1 0.49 13.91 -2.99
N ILE A 2 -0.29 12.88 -2.68
CA ILE A 2 -0.05 11.99 -1.53
C ILE A 2 0.62 10.71 -2.04
N LEU A 3 1.77 10.33 -1.48
CA LEU A 3 2.49 9.12 -1.87
C LEU A 3 2.17 7.97 -0.92
N ASP A 4 1.98 6.78 -1.49
CA ASP A 4 1.96 5.53 -0.74
C ASP A 4 3.39 4.97 -0.57
N ALA A 5 3.54 3.86 0.17
CA ALA A 5 4.85 3.27 0.42
C ALA A 5 5.56 2.80 -0.87
N ASN A 6 4.81 2.32 -1.86
CA ASN A 6 5.37 1.82 -3.11
C ASN A 6 5.88 2.97 -3.99
N ALA A 7 5.07 4.03 -4.13
CA ALA A 7 5.45 5.24 -4.87
C ALA A 7 6.63 5.95 -4.21
N LEU A 8 6.65 6.02 -2.87
CA LEU A 8 7.79 6.56 -2.12
C LEU A 8 9.06 5.74 -2.37
N SER A 9 8.98 4.40 -2.32
CA SER A 9 10.13 3.54 -2.64
C SER A 9 10.62 3.74 -4.07
N ALA A 10 9.71 3.70 -5.05
CA ALA A 10 10.05 3.86 -6.47
C ALA A 10 10.70 5.22 -6.77
N TYR A 11 10.23 6.28 -6.12
CA TYR A 11 10.80 7.61 -6.21
C TYR A 11 12.22 7.66 -5.64
N LEU A 12 12.44 7.09 -4.45
CA LEU A 12 13.75 7.07 -3.80
C LEU A 12 14.76 6.17 -4.54
N ASP A 13 14.29 5.09 -5.15
CA ASP A 13 15.05 4.22 -6.04
C ASP A 13 15.33 4.86 -7.41
N LYS A 14 14.87 6.11 -7.63
CA LYS A 14 15.03 6.89 -8.87
C LYS A 14 14.49 6.18 -10.11
N THR A 15 13.37 5.48 -9.96
CA THR A 15 12.69 4.85 -11.08
C THR A 15 12.25 5.94 -12.07
N PRO A 16 12.63 5.89 -13.36
CA PRO A 16 12.45 7.01 -14.29
C PRO A 16 11.03 7.60 -14.33
N GLY A 17 10.01 6.75 -14.48
CA GLY A 17 8.62 7.20 -14.51
C GLY A 17 8.09 7.71 -13.16
N ALA A 18 8.63 7.21 -12.04
CA ALA A 18 8.26 7.70 -10.72
C ALA A 18 8.86 9.09 -10.44
N VAL A 19 10.11 9.31 -10.86
CA VAL A 19 10.78 10.61 -10.68
C VAL A 19 10.10 11.69 -11.50
N GLU A 20 9.71 11.41 -12.74
CA GLU A 20 9.02 12.37 -13.61
C GLU A 20 7.71 12.84 -12.98
N ILE A 21 6.82 11.91 -12.64
CA ILE A 21 5.51 12.21 -12.04
C ILE A 21 5.64 12.94 -10.70
N VAL A 22 6.55 12.49 -9.84
CA VAL A 22 6.70 13.06 -8.49
C VAL A 22 7.38 14.44 -8.54
N SER A 23 8.25 14.69 -9.52
CA SER A 23 8.92 16.00 -9.65
C SER A 23 8.02 17.09 -10.22
N GLU A 24 6.96 16.73 -10.96
CA GLU A 24 5.94 17.66 -11.43
C GLU A 24 4.94 18.08 -10.33
N ALA A 25 4.89 17.33 -9.21
CA ALA A 25 3.99 17.64 -8.12
C ALA A 25 4.44 18.90 -7.37
N ARG A 26 3.55 19.90 -7.31
CA ARG A 26 3.77 21.16 -6.58
C ARG A 26 4.01 20.95 -5.09
N GLU A 27 3.31 19.99 -4.50
CA GLU A 27 3.40 19.64 -3.08
C GLU A 27 3.39 18.13 -2.94
N LEU A 28 4.25 17.60 -2.07
CA LEU A 28 4.31 16.19 -1.74
C LEU A 28 3.92 15.99 -0.29
N ALA A 29 3.17 14.92 -0.04
CA ALA A 29 2.74 14.55 1.28
C ALA A 29 2.78 13.03 1.46
N ILE A 30 3.10 12.57 2.69
CA ILE A 30 3.09 11.16 3.06
C ILE A 30 2.28 10.96 4.34
N PRO A 31 1.38 9.97 4.40
CA PRO A 31 0.76 9.58 5.65
C PRO A 31 1.79 9.09 6.68
N VAL A 32 1.54 9.33 7.97
CA VAL A 32 2.43 8.82 9.05
C VAL A 32 2.57 7.28 9.01
N ILE A 33 1.54 6.58 8.56
CA ILE A 33 1.58 5.11 8.38
C ILE A 33 2.61 4.71 7.31
N VAL A 34 2.65 5.46 6.19
CA VAL A 34 3.63 5.24 5.11
C VAL A 34 5.05 5.52 5.59
N ALA A 35 5.26 6.55 6.39
CA ALA A 35 6.55 6.82 7.01
C ALA A 35 7.01 5.65 7.91
N GLY A 36 6.09 5.05 8.67
CA GLY A 36 6.35 3.87 9.49
C GLY A 36 6.67 2.61 8.67
N GLU A 37 5.90 2.33 7.62
CA GLU A 37 6.16 1.22 6.70
C GLU A 37 7.53 1.34 6.04
N PHE A 38 7.88 2.55 5.61
CA PHE A 38 9.17 2.82 5.01
C PHE A 38 10.32 2.63 6.01
N ALA A 39 10.20 3.17 7.23
CA ALA A 39 11.17 2.97 8.30
C ALA A 39 11.38 1.47 8.62
N PHE A 40 10.29 0.69 8.67
CA PHE A 40 10.36 -0.76 8.83
C PHE A 40 11.09 -1.45 7.67
N GLY A 41 10.82 -1.04 6.43
CA GLY A 41 11.52 -1.52 5.24
C GLY A 41 13.03 -1.24 5.29
N ILE A 42 13.43 -0.04 5.73
CA ILE A 42 14.83 0.34 5.94
C ILE A 42 15.48 -0.55 6.99
N ALA A 43 14.81 -0.74 8.13
CA ALA A 43 15.35 -1.53 9.22
C ALA A 43 15.63 -2.98 8.82
N ARG A 44 14.93 -3.53 7.82
CA ARG A 44 15.18 -4.88 7.27
C ARG A 44 16.18 -4.92 6.11
N SER A 45 16.58 -3.78 5.58
CA SER A 45 17.48 -3.66 4.43
C SER A 45 18.96 -3.74 4.82
N ARG A 46 19.81 -4.26 3.93
CA ARG A 46 21.28 -4.25 4.07
C ARG A 46 21.91 -2.86 3.89
N ARG A 47 21.13 -1.85 3.44
CA ARG A 47 21.56 -0.46 3.20
C ARG A 47 20.96 0.53 4.21
N ARG A 48 20.98 0.19 5.52
CA ARG A 48 20.39 1.00 6.60
C ARG A 48 20.85 2.46 6.62
N GLU A 49 22.16 2.72 6.60
CA GLU A 49 22.70 4.07 6.78
C GLU A 49 22.34 5.06 5.66
N THR A 50 22.24 4.60 4.41
CA THR A 50 21.90 5.46 3.27
C THR A 50 20.42 5.82 3.26
N ASN A 51 19.55 4.89 3.70
CA ASN A 51 18.12 5.11 3.71
C ASN A 51 17.63 5.85 4.96
N GLU A 52 18.26 5.68 6.13
CA GLU A 52 17.94 6.49 7.32
C GLU A 52 18.21 7.98 7.09
N LYS A 53 19.34 8.33 6.44
CA LYS A 53 19.62 9.71 6.03
C LYS A 53 18.59 10.24 5.02
N SER A 54 18.03 9.37 4.19
CA SER A 54 16.96 9.73 3.25
C SER A 54 15.64 9.96 3.98
N LEU A 55 15.32 9.14 5.00
CA LEU A 55 14.13 9.31 5.83
C LEU A 55 14.20 10.59 6.66
N GLN A 56 15.36 10.93 7.22
CA GLN A 56 15.55 12.20 7.96
C GLN A 56 15.37 13.45 7.08
N ARG A 57 15.61 13.34 5.77
CA ARG A 57 15.44 14.43 4.78
C ARG A 57 14.08 14.41 4.09
N THR A 58 13.28 13.38 4.32
CA THR A 58 11.94 13.26 3.74
C THR A 58 11.00 14.37 4.25
N PRO A 59 11.05 14.81 5.53
CA PRO A 59 10.27 15.96 6.00
C PRO A 59 10.60 17.27 5.29
N ASP A 60 11.82 17.44 4.78
CA ASP A 60 12.24 18.65 4.07
C ASP A 60 11.60 18.75 2.66
N ARG A 61 11.07 17.65 2.14
CA ARG A 61 10.50 17.56 0.79
C ARG A 61 9.04 17.14 0.76
N CYS A 62 8.55 16.52 1.83
CA CYS A 62 7.21 15.99 1.95
C CYS A 62 6.58 16.39 3.29
N ALA A 63 5.37 16.93 3.24
CA ALA A 63 4.55 17.11 4.43
C ALA A 63 4.13 15.75 5.00
N VAL A 64 4.31 15.52 6.30
CA VAL A 64 3.80 14.31 6.95
C VAL A 64 2.37 14.56 7.41
N LEU A 65 1.44 13.73 6.94
CA LEU A 65 0.01 13.82 7.26
C LEU A 65 -0.32 12.89 8.42
N GLU A 66 -0.85 13.46 9.50
CA GLU A 66 -1.44 12.71 10.59
C GLU A 66 -2.76 12.06 10.15
N ILE A 67 -3.05 10.88 10.70
CA ILE A 67 -4.31 10.17 10.44
C ILE A 67 -5.28 10.45 11.58
N GLY A 68 -6.23 11.34 11.32
CA GLY A 68 -7.31 11.70 12.24
C GLY A 68 -8.56 10.83 12.10
N ILE A 69 -9.56 11.11 12.94
CA ILE A 69 -10.83 10.37 12.98
C ILE A 69 -11.61 10.43 11.66
N GLU A 70 -11.53 11.55 10.93
CA GLU A 70 -12.18 11.70 9.63
C GLU A 70 -11.59 10.75 8.57
N ALA A 71 -10.26 10.63 8.52
CA ALA A 71 -9.61 9.65 7.66
C ALA A 71 -10.02 8.21 8.01
N ALA A 72 -10.14 7.90 9.30
CA ALA A 72 -10.61 6.59 9.75
C ALA A 72 -12.07 6.30 9.35
N ARG A 73 -12.95 7.31 9.36
CA ARG A 73 -14.34 7.20 8.90
C ARG A 73 -14.40 6.91 7.40
N HIS A 74 -13.64 7.65 6.59
CA HIS A 74 -13.54 7.38 5.15
C HIS A 74 -13.00 5.99 4.86
N TYR A 75 -11.95 5.56 5.57
CA TYR A 75 -11.41 4.21 5.47
C TYR A 75 -12.49 3.16 5.74
N ALA A 76 -13.25 3.30 6.84
CA ALA A 76 -14.30 2.35 7.20
C ALA A 76 -15.41 2.25 6.14
N ALA A 77 -15.82 3.39 5.58
CA ALA A 77 -16.82 3.43 4.51
C ALA A 77 -16.32 2.70 3.24
N ILE A 78 -15.11 3.03 2.76
CA ILE A 78 -14.50 2.37 1.59
C ILE A 78 -14.34 0.87 1.84
N ARG A 79 -13.88 0.47 3.03
CA ARG A 79 -13.70 -0.94 3.40
C ARG A 79 -15.03 -1.70 3.37
N LEU A 80 -16.12 -1.08 3.82
CA LEU A 80 -17.47 -1.66 3.79
C LEU A 80 -17.97 -1.83 2.36
N GLU A 81 -17.77 -0.82 1.51
CA GLU A 81 -18.12 -0.86 0.09
C GLU A 81 -17.35 -1.96 -0.64
N LEU A 82 -16.03 -2.03 -0.45
CA LEU A 82 -15.19 -3.08 -1.03
C LEU A 82 -15.64 -4.46 -0.57
N LYS A 83 -15.96 -4.65 0.72
CA LYS A 83 -16.46 -5.94 1.22
C LYS A 83 -17.79 -6.34 0.55
N ARG A 84 -18.68 -5.38 0.32
CA ARG A 84 -19.96 -5.62 -0.39
C ARG A 84 -19.74 -5.94 -1.87
N ALA A 85 -18.82 -5.23 -2.53
CA ALA A 85 -18.46 -5.46 -3.92
C ALA A 85 -17.78 -6.83 -4.11
N VAL A 86 -16.86 -7.21 -3.23
CA VAL A 86 -16.21 -8.53 -3.23
C VAL A 86 -17.24 -9.64 -2.98
N ARG A 87 -18.26 -9.43 -2.14
CA ARG A 87 -19.36 -10.39 -1.98
C ARG A 87 -20.22 -10.56 -3.24
N ARG A 88 -20.25 -9.53 -4.09
CA ARG A 88 -20.94 -9.53 -5.39
C ARG A 88 -20.07 -10.12 -6.51
N PHE A 89 -18.75 -10.06 -6.33
CA PHE A 89 -17.77 -10.85 -7.09
C PHE A 89 -17.79 -12.31 -6.60
N ARG A 90 -18.86 -13.04 -6.93
CA ARG A 90 -18.78 -14.50 -7.01
C ARG A 90 -17.89 -14.78 -8.22
N PRO A 91 -16.68 -15.37 -8.05
CA PRO A 91 -15.96 -15.82 -9.23
C PRO A 91 -16.90 -16.78 -9.96
N MET A 92 -17.07 -16.60 -11.27
CA MET A 92 -17.61 -17.66 -12.12
C MET A 92 -16.60 -18.81 -12.19
N THR A 93 -16.17 -19.35 -11.05
CA THR A 93 -15.67 -20.72 -11.01
C THR A 93 -16.91 -21.59 -11.12
N GLY A 94 -17.28 -21.89 -12.36
CA GLY A 94 -18.13 -23.02 -12.68
C GLY A 94 -17.55 -24.24 -11.98
N GLY A 95 -18.23 -24.69 -10.93
CA GLY A 95 -17.93 -25.96 -10.32
C GLY A 95 -18.23 -27.05 -11.35
N LEU A 96 -17.19 -27.77 -11.79
CA LEU A 96 -17.39 -29.11 -12.31
C LEU A 96 -18.10 -29.91 -11.22
N PRO A 97 -19.21 -30.62 -11.53
CA PRO A 97 -19.90 -31.43 -10.54
C PRO A 97 -18.94 -32.49 -10.04
N ARG A 98 -18.67 -32.49 -8.73
CA ARG A 98 -18.00 -33.62 -8.07
C ARG A 98 -18.93 -34.82 -8.20
N SER A 99 -18.59 -35.73 -9.11
CA SER A 99 -19.23 -37.03 -9.23
C SER A 99 -19.14 -37.75 -7.88
N ALA A 100 -20.29 -38.25 -7.44
CA ALA A 100 -20.41 -39.08 -6.25
C ALA A 100 -19.63 -40.38 -6.46
N GLY A 101 -18.41 -40.45 -5.92
CA GLY A 101 -17.63 -41.67 -5.81
C GLY A 101 -17.85 -42.30 -4.43
N SER A 102 -18.83 -43.20 -4.33
CA SER A 102 -18.95 -44.11 -3.20
C SER A 102 -17.79 -45.11 -3.23
N MET A 103 -16.96 -45.16 -2.20
CA MET A 103 -16.16 -46.35 -1.92
C MET A 103 -16.13 -46.60 -0.42
N ARG A 104 -16.94 -47.58 0.00
CA ARG A 104 -16.87 -48.22 1.31
C ARG A 104 -15.62 -49.10 1.29
N CYS A 105 -14.69 -48.87 2.20
CA CYS A 105 -13.72 -49.89 2.60
C CYS A 105 -14.38 -50.76 3.69
N ARG A 106 -14.52 -52.05 3.39
CA ARG A 106 -14.50 -53.12 4.40
C ARG A 106 -13.05 -53.50 4.66
#